data_AF-A0A537HU54-F1
#
_entry.id   AF-A0A537HU54-F1
#
_cell.length_a   1.000
_cell.length_b   1.000
_cell.length_c   1.000
_cell.angle_alpha   90.00
_cell.angle_beta   90.00
_cell.angle_gamma   90.00
#
_symmetry.space_group_name_H-M   'P 1'
#
loop_
_entity.id
_entity.type
_entity.pdbx_description
1 polymer ?
#
loop_
_entity_poly.entity_id
_entity_poly.type
_entity_poly.pdbx_seq_one_letter_code
_entity_poly.pdbx_strand_id
1 'polypeptide(L)'
;MRIVQVVSKPGSENLYTLMRRKEIELRKKNRGTLHRVKPNRWKHVSYSGQIDYHKANNDISIFELKMRSTETNDWQLLHSFLGFLDRHFHEEIESITILYRD
;
A
#
# COMPACT_ATOMS: atom_id res chain seq x y z
N MET A 1 3.81 4.31 -14.47
CA MET A 1 3.44 4.39 -13.02
C MET A 1 2.17 3.58 -12.71
N ARG A 2 1.93 3.16 -11.46
CA ARG A 2 0.63 2.57 -11.07
C ARG A 2 0.01 3.29 -9.89
N ILE A 3 -1.31 3.47 -9.92
CA ILE A 3 -2.06 4.05 -8.81
C ILE A 3 -3.04 3.00 -8.31
N VAL A 4 -3.02 2.74 -7.00
CA VAL A 4 -3.96 1.87 -6.30
C VAL A 4 -4.86 2.77 -5.47
N GLN A 5 -6.13 2.88 -5.87
CA GLN A 5 -7.17 3.52 -5.09
C GLN A 5 -7.87 2.45 -4.26
N VAL A 6 -7.98 2.69 -2.97
CA VAL A 6 -8.68 1.81 -2.04
C VAL A 6 -9.84 2.58 -1.42
N VAL A 7 -11.02 1.99 -1.48
CA VAL A 7 -12.22 2.48 -0.80
C VAL A 7 -12.43 1.62 0.44
N SER A 8 -12.50 2.25 1.61
CA SER A 8 -12.81 1.60 2.88
C SER A 8 -14.32 1.42 3.04
N LYS A 9 -14.73 0.35 3.74
CA LYS A 9 -16.14 0.13 4.06
C LYS A 9 -16.66 1.23 5.00
N PRO A 10 -17.95 1.59 4.94
CA PRO A 10 -18.54 2.56 5.85
C PRO A 10 -18.27 2.22 7.32
N GLY A 11 -17.87 3.22 8.11
CA GLY A 11 -17.56 3.05 9.54
C GLY A 11 -16.19 2.44 9.84
N SER A 12 -15.42 2.06 8.83
CA SER A 12 -14.04 1.60 9.01
C SER A 12 -13.13 2.76 9.38
N GLU A 13 -12.08 2.46 10.15
CA GLU A 13 -11.01 3.41 10.34
C GLU A 13 -10.25 3.66 9.03
N ASN A 14 -9.68 4.86 8.87
CA ASN A 14 -8.89 5.21 7.70
C ASN A 14 -7.76 4.19 7.47
N LEU A 15 -7.70 3.64 6.25
CA LEU A 15 -6.77 2.56 5.88
C LEU A 15 -5.31 2.89 6.15
N TYR A 16 -4.88 4.13 5.92
CA TYR A 16 -3.49 4.51 6.20
C TYR A 16 -3.13 4.38 7.69
N THR A 17 -4.06 4.68 8.60
CA THR A 17 -3.84 4.49 10.04
C THR A 17 -3.79 3.01 10.42
N LEU A 18 -4.64 2.18 9.81
CA LEU A 18 -4.61 0.72 9.95
C LEU A 18 -3.27 0.15 9.47
N MET A 19 -2.84 0.52 8.26
CA MET A 19 -1.56 0.12 7.69
C MET A 19 -0.39 0.50 8.57
N ARG A 20 -0.33 1.75 9.05
CA ARG A 20 0.74 2.22 9.94
C ARG A 20 0.83 1.36 11.21
N ARG A 21 -0.30 1.06 11.86
CA ARG A 21 -0.30 0.22 13.07
C ARG A 21 0.14 -1.20 12.75
N LYS A 22 -0.34 -1.79 11.65
CA LYS A 22 0.03 -3.13 11.23
C LYS A 22 1.52 -3.26 10.92
N GLU A 23 2.12 -2.28 10.26
CA GLU A 23 3.57 -2.28 10.01
C GLU A 23 4.39 -2.26 11.29
N ILE A 24 4.03 -1.38 12.24
CA ILE A 24 4.70 -1.33 13.55
C ILE A 24 4.55 -2.68 14.27
N GLU A 25 3.36 -3.28 14.23
CA GLU A 25 3.10 -4.59 14.83
C GLU A 25 3.97 -5.69 14.23
N LEU A 26 4.01 -5.79 12.90
CA LEU A 26 4.81 -6.77 12.18
C LEU A 26 6.30 -6.56 12.44
N ARG A 27 6.76 -5.31 12.36
CA ARG A 27 8.17 -4.94 12.57
C ARG A 27 8.65 -5.29 13.97
N LYS A 28 7.84 -5.04 15.02
CA LYS A 28 8.16 -5.44 16.40
C LYS A 28 8.38 -6.95 16.55
N LYS A 29 7.80 -7.76 15.66
CA LYS A 29 7.93 -9.22 15.63
C LYS A 29 9.00 -9.69 14.63
N ASN A 30 9.83 -8.78 14.09
CA ASN A 30 10.76 -9.06 12.98
C ASN A 30 10.07 -9.70 11.76
N ARG A 31 8.84 -9.26 11.47
CA ARG A 31 8.02 -9.70 10.32
C ARG A 31 7.64 -8.51 9.45
N GLY A 32 7.03 -8.82 8.30
CA GLY A 32 6.53 -7.84 7.35
C GLY A 32 7.59 -7.44 6.33
N THR A 33 7.13 -7.08 5.13
CA THR A 33 8.01 -6.75 4.01
C THR A 33 7.85 -5.30 3.53
N LEU A 34 6.83 -4.60 4.01
CA LEU A 34 6.59 -3.19 3.75
C LEU A 34 6.98 -2.38 4.97
N HIS A 35 7.89 -1.42 4.78
CA HIS A 35 8.36 -0.54 5.84
C HIS A 35 8.10 0.91 5.50
N ARG A 36 7.64 1.65 6.50
CA ARG A 36 7.44 3.10 6.40
C ARG A 36 8.79 3.79 6.52
N VAL A 37 9.14 4.60 5.51
CA VAL A 37 10.42 5.34 5.44
C VAL A 37 10.25 6.85 5.54
N LYS A 38 9.05 7.37 5.25
CA LYS A 38 8.62 8.75 5.53
C LYS A 38 7.15 8.71 5.95
N PRO A 39 6.57 9.81 6.47
CA PRO A 39 5.18 9.80 6.90
C PRO A 39 4.23 9.19 5.86
N ASN A 40 4.34 9.61 4.61
CA ASN A 40 3.49 9.14 3.52
C ASN A 40 4.24 8.25 2.52
N ARG A 41 5.34 7.60 2.91
CA ARG A 41 6.13 6.77 1.98
C ARG A 41 6.55 5.46 2.60
N TRP A 42 6.39 4.42 1.80
CA TRP A 42 6.70 3.05 2.13
C TRP A 42 7.63 2.44 1.08
N LYS A 43 8.43 1.46 1.51
CA LYS A 43 9.29 0.66 0.64
C LYS A 43 9.13 -0.81 0.97
N HIS A 44 9.27 -1.65 -0.06
CA HIS A 44 9.39 -3.08 0.11
C HIS A 44 10.85 -3.47 0.38
N VAL A 45 11.09 -4.49 1.19
CA VAL A 45 12.44 -4.97 1.51
C VAL A 45 13.18 -5.56 0.30
N SER A 46 12.46 -6.24 -0.59
CA SER A 46 13.02 -6.98 -1.73
C SER A 46 12.73 -6.35 -3.09
N TYR A 47 11.74 -5.46 -3.18
CA TYR A 47 11.28 -4.94 -4.48
C TYR A 47 11.63 -3.46 -4.57
N SER A 48 12.31 -3.10 -5.65
CA SER A 48 12.75 -1.73 -5.89
C SER A 48 11.53 -0.82 -6.14
N GLY A 49 11.67 0.46 -5.77
CA GLY A 49 10.62 1.45 -5.88
C GLY A 49 10.11 1.97 -4.53
N GLN A 50 8.99 2.67 -4.57
CA GLN A 50 8.34 3.24 -3.40
C GLN A 50 6.83 3.30 -3.60
N ILE A 51 6.11 3.25 -2.49
CA ILE A 51 4.67 3.49 -2.43
C ILE A 51 4.47 4.82 -1.71
N ASP A 52 3.95 5.81 -2.42
CA ASP A 52 3.57 7.12 -1.89
C ASP A 52 2.08 7.11 -1.54
N TYR A 53 1.71 7.53 -0.33
CA TYR A 53 0.33 7.69 0.10
C TYR A 53 -0.13 9.13 -0.12
N HIS A 54 -1.32 9.27 -0.71
CA HIS A 54 -2.01 10.53 -0.90
C HIS A 54 -3.39 10.43 -0.26
N LYS A 55 -3.67 11.31 0.69
CA LYS A 55 -4.99 11.40 1.31
C LYS A 55 -5.95 12.04 0.29
N ALA A 56 -7.01 11.32 -0.10
CA ALA A 56 -8.09 11.89 -0.91
C ALA A 56 -9.22 12.39 0.00
N ASN A 57 -9.83 11.48 0.77
CA ASN A 57 -10.79 11.80 1.82
C ASN A 57 -10.71 10.73 2.94
N ASN A 58 -11.71 10.62 3.81
CA ASN A 58 -11.65 9.65 4.92
C ASN A 58 -11.80 8.20 4.46
N ASP A 59 -12.61 7.95 3.43
CA ASP A 59 -12.96 6.61 2.96
C ASP A 59 -12.08 6.16 1.77
N ILE A 60 -11.47 7.11 1.07
CA ILE A 60 -10.65 6.87 -0.12
C ILE A 60 -9.18 7.14 0.19
N SER A 61 -8.39 6.08 0.06
CA SER A 61 -6.93 6.12 0.17
C SER A 61 -6.30 5.91 -1.21
N ILE A 62 -5.41 6.82 -1.60
CA ILE A 62 -4.69 6.72 -2.88
C ILE A 62 -3.24 6.35 -2.61
N PHE A 63 -2.76 5.30 -3.27
CA PHE A 63 -1.37 4.86 -3.22
C PHE A 63 -0.75 4.92 -4.61
N GLU A 64 0.31 5.68 -4.75
CA GLU A 64 1.07 5.80 -5.98
C GLU A 64 2.32 4.91 -5.89
N LEU A 65 2.39 3.93 -6.77
CA LEU A 65 3.50 2.99 -6.87
C LEU A 65 4.45 3.49 -7.96
N LYS A 66 5.57 4.04 -7.51
CA LYS A 66 6.69 4.49 -8.35
C LYS A 66 7.75 3.41 -8.38
N MET A 67 7.95 2.81 -9.54
CA MET A 67 8.97 1.78 -9.78
C MET A 67 10.23 2.43 -10.31
N ARG A 68 11.41 1.88 -9.99
CA ARG A 68 12.67 2.40 -10.53
C ARG A 68 12.82 1.81 -11.93
N SER A 69 12.36 2.54 -12.96
CA SER A 69 12.27 2.05 -14.34
C SER A 69 13.63 1.56 -14.84
N THR A 70 13.74 0.26 -15.09
CA THR A 70 14.73 -0.41 -15.96
C THR A 70 14.50 -1.92 -16.00
N GLU A 71 13.70 -2.50 -15.10
CA GLU A 71 13.47 -3.95 -15.05
C GLU A 71 12.07 -4.36 -15.51
N THR A 72 12.00 -5.43 -16.28
CA THR A 72 10.81 -6.14 -16.78
C THR A 72 9.88 -6.70 -15.67
N ASN A 73 10.21 -6.47 -14.39
CA ASN A 73 9.54 -7.05 -13.21
C ASN A 73 8.71 -6.04 -12.40
N ASP A 74 8.23 -4.98 -13.05
CA ASP A 74 7.40 -3.95 -12.44
C ASP A 74 6.22 -4.52 -11.64
N TRP A 75 5.65 -5.66 -12.01
CA TRP A 75 4.48 -6.25 -11.33
C TRP A 75 4.71 -6.61 -9.84
N GLN A 76 5.93 -6.96 -9.42
CA GLN A 76 6.17 -7.57 -8.10
C GLN A 76 5.81 -6.64 -6.93
N LEU A 77 6.14 -5.35 -7.02
CA LEU A 77 5.79 -4.39 -5.97
C LEU A 77 4.27 -4.22 -5.85
N LEU A 78 3.56 -4.13 -6.99
CA LEU A 78 2.10 -4.02 -7.00
C LEU A 78 1.47 -5.29 -6.43
N HIS A 79 1.87 -6.46 -6.91
CA HIS A 79 1.37 -7.75 -6.45
C HIS A 79 1.56 -7.91 -4.94
N SER A 80 2.77 -7.62 -4.43
CA SER A 80 3.05 -7.68 -3.01
C SER A 80 2.24 -6.69 -2.19
N PHE A 81 1.99 -5.50 -2.74
CA PHE A 81 1.18 -4.48 -2.07
C PHE A 81 -0.28 -4.91 -1.98
N LEU A 82 -0.87 -5.41 -3.08
CA LEU A 82 -2.23 -5.94 -3.08
C LEU A 82 -2.38 -7.13 -2.13
N GLY A 83 -1.42 -8.08 -2.15
CA GLY A 83 -1.44 -9.19 -1.21
C GLY A 83 -1.28 -8.78 0.25
N PHE A 84 -0.57 -7.68 0.54
CA PHE A 84 -0.52 -7.10 1.88
C PHE A 84 -1.86 -6.50 2.29
N LEU A 85 -2.54 -5.79 1.37
CA LEU A 85 -3.86 -5.22 1.62
C LEU A 85 -4.89 -6.30 1.91
N ASP A 86 -4.95 -7.31 1.04
CA ASP A 86 -5.88 -8.44 1.15
C ASP A 86 -5.67 -9.22 2.46
N ARG A 87 -4.44 -9.64 2.77
CA ARG A 87 -4.15 -10.43 3.98
C ARG A 87 -4.44 -9.74 5.31
N HIS A 88 -4.48 -8.42 5.35
CA HIS A 88 -4.54 -7.68 6.60
C HIS A 88 -5.72 -6.74 6.73
N PHE A 89 -6.39 -6.39 5.63
CA PHE A 89 -7.43 -5.38 5.63
C PHE A 89 -8.63 -5.73 4.74
N HIS A 90 -8.81 -6.99 4.32
CA HIS A 90 -9.95 -7.35 3.47
C HIS A 90 -11.31 -7.06 4.13
N GLU A 91 -11.38 -7.03 5.47
CA GLU A 91 -12.63 -6.78 6.18
C GLU A 91 -13.02 -5.29 6.12
N GLU A 92 -12.02 -4.40 6.07
CA GLU A 92 -12.14 -2.94 6.07
C GLU A 92 -12.15 -2.34 4.67
N ILE A 93 -11.86 -3.12 3.63
CA ILE A 93 -11.82 -2.68 2.23
C ILE A 93 -13.14 -3.03 1.52
N GLU A 94 -13.77 -2.02 0.94
CA GLU A 94 -14.94 -2.16 0.06
C GLU A 94 -14.49 -2.49 -1.37
N SER A 95 -13.50 -1.77 -1.89
CA SER A 95 -12.98 -2.02 -3.23
C SER A 95 -11.55 -1.54 -3.42
N ILE A 96 -10.86 -2.15 -4.39
CA ILE A 96 -9.54 -1.75 -4.87
C ILE A 96 -9.64 -1.51 -6.38
N THR A 97 -9.21 -0.33 -6.82
CA THR A 97 -9.10 0.03 -8.24
C THR A 97 -7.64 0.28 -8.58
N ILE A 98 -7.18 -0.33 -9.68
CA ILE A 98 -5.83 -0.14 -10.20
C ILE A 98 -5.91 0.72 -11.45
N LEU A 99 -5.24 1.87 -11.42
CA LEU A 99 -5.09 2.75 -12.58
C LEU A 99 -3.66 2.60 -13.11
N TYR A 100 -3.56 2.23 -14.39
CA TYR A 100 -2.31 2.22 -15.13
C TYR A 100 -2.13 3.61 -15.76
N ARG A 101 -1.00 4.26 -15.49
CA ARG A 101 -0.65 5.55 -16.09
C ARG A 101 0.76 5.45 -16.63
N ASP A 102 1.00 6.00 -17.81
CA ASP A 102 2.35 6.09 -18.37
C ASP A 102 3.19 7.09 -17.57
#